data_AF-A0A4Y2CI21-F1
#
_entry.id   AF-A0A4Y2CI21-F1
#
_cell.length_a   1.000
_cell.length_b   1.000
_cell.length_c   1.000
_cell.angle_alpha   90.00
_cell.angle_beta   90.00
_cell.angle_gamma   90.00
#
_symmetry.space_group_name_H-M   'P 1'
#
loop_
_entity.id
_entity.type
_entity.pdbx_description
1 polymer ?
#
loop_
_entity_poly.entity_id
_entity_poly.type
_entity_poly.pdbx_seq_one_letter_code
_entity_poly.pdbx_strand_id
1 'polypeptide(L)'
;MIQQKALNFNSKHGRSKEFQASSGWLEKVKNRHGIRQLSIVEEKLSSDIETGNSFIAELQALIVKGKLTADQIYTCEETGLYWRALQT
;
A
#
# COMPACT_ATOMS: atom_id res chain seq x y z
N MET A 1 12.07 11.37 -5.86
CA MET A 1 12.02 11.74 -4.41
C MET A 1 13.01 10.97 -3.53
N ILE A 2 13.05 9.62 -3.56
CA ILE A 2 13.93 8.82 -2.68
C ILE A 2 15.42 9.07 -2.94
N GLN A 3 15.85 9.10 -4.21
CA GLN A 3 17.26 9.31 -4.57
C GLN A 3 17.79 10.66 -4.09
N GLN A 4 17.01 11.73 -4.27
CA GLN A 4 17.37 13.07 -3.81
C GLN A 4 17.46 13.15 -2.27
N LYS A 5 16.57 12.47 -1.54
CA LYS A 5 16.66 12.35 -0.07
C LYS A 5 17.91 11.58 0.36
N ALA A 6 18.29 10.53 -0.36
CA ALA A 6 19.50 9.77 -0.09
C ALA A 6 20.77 10.63 -0.28
N LEU A 7 20.82 11.46 -1.33
CA LEU A 7 21.91 12.42 -1.53
C LEU A 7 21.98 13.45 -0.40
N ASN A 8 20.84 14.04 -0.01
CA ASN A 8 20.79 14.99 1.10
C ASN A 8 21.27 14.36 2.42
N PHE A 9 20.88 13.11 2.69
CA PHE A 9 21.31 12.37 3.87
C PHE A 9 22.82 12.09 3.83
N ASN A 10 23.35 11.68 2.67
CA ASN A 10 24.78 11.44 2.48
C ASN A 10 25.61 12.70 2.76
N SER A 11 25.18 13.85 2.22
CA SER A 11 25.84 15.14 2.45
C SER A 11 25.79 15.58 3.92
N LYS A 12 24.64 15.41 4.60
CA LYS A 12 24.49 15.76 6.03
C LYS A 12 25.41 14.96 6.94
N HIS A 13 25.72 13.72 6.60
CA HIS A 13 26.55 12.83 7.42
C HIS A 13 28.03 12.80 6.97
N GLY A 14 28.44 13.70 6.07
CA GLY A 14 29.84 13.80 5.62
C GLY A 14 30.37 12.52 4.96
N ARG A 15 29.49 11.71 4.36
CA ARG A 15 29.88 10.46 3.68
C ARG A 15 30.52 10.75 2.31
N SER A 16 30.97 9.70 1.62
CA SER A 16 31.69 9.82 0.34
C SER A 16 30.99 10.74 -0.65
N LYS A 17 31.74 11.66 -1.24
CA LYS A 17 31.29 12.55 -2.33
C LYS A 17 31.01 11.80 -3.63
N GLU A 18 31.50 10.57 -3.74
CA GLU A 18 31.29 9.69 -4.90
C GLU A 18 29.96 8.93 -4.82
N PHE A 19 29.23 9.03 -3.70
CA PHE A 19 27.94 8.38 -3.56
C PHE A 19 26.94 8.89 -4.60
N GLN A 20 26.47 7.98 -5.45
CA GLN A 20 25.41 8.25 -6.40
C GLN A 20 24.16 7.47 -6.03
N ALA A 21 23.07 8.19 -5.78
CA ALA A 21 21.75 7.59 -5.66
C ALA A 21 21.18 7.28 -7.06
N SER A 22 21.88 6.45 -7.83
CA SER A 22 21.48 6.06 -9.19
C SER A 22 20.20 5.22 -9.17
N SER A 23 19.59 5.05 -10.34
CA SER A 23 18.44 4.16 -10.52
C SER A 23 18.78 2.72 -10.10
N GLY A 24 19.94 2.20 -10.53
CA GLY A 24 20.39 0.87 -10.13
C GLY A 24 20.69 0.72 -8.63
N TRP A 25 21.15 1.79 -7.96
CA TRP A 25 21.26 1.79 -6.50
C TRP A 25 19.88 1.65 -5.84
N LEU A 26 18.89 2.42 -6.31
CA LEU A 26 17.53 2.37 -5.78
C LEU A 26 16.89 0.99 -5.99
N GLU A 27 17.08 0.37 -7.16
CA GLU A 27 16.58 -0.98 -7.44
C GLU A 27 17.21 -2.02 -6.51
N LYS A 28 18.53 -1.97 -6.29
CA LYS A 28 19.21 -2.88 -5.36
C LYS A 28 18.72 -2.71 -3.93
N VAL A 29 18.48 -1.48 -3.49
CA VAL A 29 17.90 -1.19 -2.17
C VAL A 29 16.49 -1.77 -2.06
N LYS A 30 15.65 -1.55 -3.07
CA LYS A 30 14.29 -2.11 -3.10
C LYS A 30 14.31 -3.63 -3.04
N ASN A 31 15.14 -4.28 -3.85
CA ASN A 31 15.25 -5.74 -3.90
C ASN A 31 15.78 -6.33 -2.60
N ARG A 32 16.82 -5.71 -2.00
CA ARG A 32 17.41 -6.18 -0.73
C ARG A 32 16.43 -6.14 0.43
N HIS A 33 15.57 -5.12 0.47
CA HIS A 33 14.63 -4.91 1.57
C HIS A 33 13.20 -5.35 1.22
N GLY A 34 12.99 -6.03 0.09
CA GLY A 34 11.67 -6.48 -0.34
C GLY A 34 10.67 -5.37 -0.59
N ILE A 35 11.12 -4.13 -0.82
CA ILE A 35 10.26 -2.98 -1.11
C ILE A 35 9.73 -3.12 -2.53
N ARG A 36 8.54 -3.69 -2.64
CA ARG A 36 7.83 -3.86 -3.91
C ARG A 36 6.88 -2.70 -4.09
N GLN A 37 6.88 -2.13 -5.31
CA GLN A 37 5.77 -1.29 -5.72
C GLN A 37 4.63 -2.25 -6.08
N LEU A 38 3.75 -2.51 -5.11
CA LEU A 38 2.48 -3.12 -5.42
C LEU A 38 1.71 -2.05 -6.19
N SER A 39 1.48 -2.28 -7.48
CA SER A 39 0.47 -1.53 -8.22
C SER A 39 -0.89 -1.98 -7.68
N ILE A 40 -1.22 -1.54 -6.47
CA ILE A 40 -2.59 -1.60 -5.99
C ILE A 40 -3.28 -0.55 -6.86
N VAL A 41 -3.92 -1.05 -7.92
CA VAL A 41 -4.80 -0.26 -8.78
C VAL A 41 -6.02 0.03 -7.93
N GLU A 42 -5.89 1.00 -7.03
CA GLU A 42 -6.90 1.27 -6.01
C GLU A 42 -8.07 2.09 -6.57
N GLU A 43 -7.97 2.65 -7.77
CA GLU A 43 -9.05 3.46 -8.38
C GLU A 43 -9.15 3.29 -9.90
N LYS A 44 -9.23 2.04 -10.38
CA LYS A 44 -9.87 1.83 -11.68
C LYS A 44 -10.72 0.57 -11.72
N LEU A 45 -11.56 0.41 -10.71
CA LEU A 45 -12.85 -0.22 -10.97
C LEU A 45 -13.68 0.85 -11.68
N SER A 46 -13.75 0.74 -13.00
CA SER A 46 -14.98 1.11 -13.70
C SER A 46 -16.10 0.43 -12.91
N SER A 47 -16.78 1.19 -12.05
CA SER A 47 -17.82 0.67 -11.19
C SER A 47 -18.96 0.23 -12.09
N ASP A 48 -18.99 -1.06 -12.41
CA ASP A 48 -20.14 -1.67 -13.03
C ASP A 48 -21.28 -1.63 -12.01
N ILE A 49 -22.21 -0.71 -12.26
CA ILE A 49 -23.36 -0.43 -11.39
C ILE A 49 -24.20 -1.70 -11.21
N GLU A 50 -24.25 -2.56 -12.24
CA GLU A 50 -25.01 -3.81 -12.20
C GLU A 50 -24.34 -4.82 -11.24
N THR A 51 -23.03 -5.02 -11.37
CA THR A 51 -22.25 -5.85 -10.44
C THR A 51 -22.33 -5.33 -9.00
N GLY A 52 -22.27 -4.00 -8.81
CA GLY A 52 -22.41 -3.38 -7.49
C GLY A 52 -23.78 -3.65 -6.84
N ASN A 53 -24.87 -3.54 -7.62
CA ASN A 53 -26.21 -3.80 -7.14
C ASN A 53 -26.45 -5.28 -6.79
N SER A 54 -25.91 -6.21 -7.59
CA SER A 54 -25.98 -7.65 -7.29
C SER A 54 -25.30 -7.97 -5.97
N PHE A 55 -24.10 -7.41 -5.75
CA PHE A 55 -23.35 -7.62 -4.52
C PHE A 55 -24.11 -7.11 -3.28
N ILE A 56 -24.75 -5.93 -3.36
CA ILE A 56 -25.56 -5.40 -2.27
C ILE A 56 -26.72 -6.34 -1.93
N ALA A 57 -27.42 -6.87 -2.93
CA ALA A 57 -28.53 -7.79 -2.72
C ALA A 57 -28.07 -9.11 -2.06
N GLU A 58 -26.95 -9.67 -2.51
CA GLU A 58 -26.35 -10.87 -1.92
C GLU A 58 -25.90 -10.64 -0.46
N LEU A 59 -25.25 -9.51 -0.18
CA LEU A 59 -24.81 -9.16 1.16
C LEU A 59 -26.00 -9.02 2.11
N GLN A 60 -27.09 -8.36 1.67
CA GLN A 60 -28.31 -8.25 2.47
C GLN A 60 -28.92 -9.62 2.78
N ALA A 61 -28.97 -10.52 1.80
CA ALA A 61 -29.46 -11.88 2.01
C ALA A 61 -28.62 -12.64 3.06
N LEU A 62 -27.29 -12.48 3.04
CA LEU A 62 -26.39 -13.07 4.02
C LEU A 62 -26.58 -12.50 5.43
N ILE A 63 -26.75 -11.17 5.56
CA ILE A 63 -27.00 -10.51 6.85
C ILE A 63 -28.29 -11.04 7.48
N VAL A 64 -29.37 -11.11 6.69
CA VAL A 64 -30.68 -11.62 7.16
C VAL A 64 -30.59 -13.10 7.52
N LYS A 65 -29.97 -13.93 6.67
CA LYS A 65 -29.81 -15.37 6.91
C LYS A 65 -28.96 -15.65 8.15
N GLY A 66 -27.89 -14.89 8.35
CA GLY A 66 -26.96 -15.03 9.47
C GLY A 66 -27.41 -14.33 10.75
N LYS A 67 -28.47 -13.51 10.69
CA LYS A 67 -28.88 -12.60 11.78
C LYS A 67 -27.70 -11.75 12.29
N LEU A 68 -26.88 -11.28 11.36
CA LEU A 68 -25.65 -10.57 11.68
C LEU A 68 -25.98 -9.17 12.21
N THR A 69 -25.30 -8.77 13.28
CA THR A 69 -25.31 -7.37 13.73
C THR A 69 -24.20 -6.58 13.04
N ALA A 70 -24.30 -5.25 13.06
CA ALA A 70 -23.27 -4.38 12.50
C ALA A 70 -21.88 -4.68 13.09
N ASP A 71 -21.81 -5.03 14.39
CA ASP A 71 -20.57 -5.38 15.09
C ASP A 71 -19.90 -6.67 14.58
N GLN A 72 -20.61 -7.48 13.78
CA GLN A 72 -20.11 -8.72 13.19
C GLN A 72 -19.70 -8.55 11.72
N ILE A 73 -19.88 -7.35 11.14
CA ILE A 73 -19.53 -7.05 9.76
C ILE A 73 -18.18 -6.33 9.75
N TYR A 74 -17.13 -7.04 9.33
CA TYR A 74 -15.78 -6.49 9.24
C TYR A 74 -15.44 -6.16 7.78
N THR A 75 -14.96 -4.95 7.53
CA THR A 75 -14.37 -4.60 6.23
C THR A 75 -12.94 -5.14 6.19
N CYS A 76 -12.65 -6.00 5.21
CA CYS A 76 -11.28 -6.44 4.93
C CYS A 76 -10.70 -5.54 3.83
N GLU A 77 -10.42 -4.28 4.16
CA GLU A 77 -9.65 -3.41 3.29
C GLU A 77 -8.15 -3.69 3.47
N GLU A 78 -7.36 -3.53 2.41
CA GLU A 78 -5.91 -3.67 2.49
C GLU A 78 -5.34 -2.61 3.43
N THR A 79 -4.99 -3.00 4.66
CA THR A 79 -4.25 -2.11 5.55
C THR A 79 -2.82 -2.00 5.04
N GLY A 80 -2.54 -0.96 4.26
CA GLY A 80 -1.20 -0.61 3.83
C GLY A 80 -0.27 -0.43 5.05
N LEU A 81 0.86 -1.14 5.05
CA LEU A 81 1.83 -1.12 6.13
C LEU A 81 2.46 0.29 6.26
N TYR A 82 2.04 1.07 7.25
CA TYR A 82 2.58 2.39 7.53
C TYR A 82 3.94 2.27 8.20
N TRP A 83 5.01 2.22 7.40
CA TRP A 83 6.40 2.05 7.87
C TRP A 83 6.87 3.11 8.88
N ARG A 84 6.18 4.25 9.00
CA ARG A 84 6.42 5.30 10.01
C ARG A 84 5.94 4.93 11.42
N ALA A 85 5.12 3.88 11.57
CA ALA A 85 4.72 3.33 12.87
C ALA A 85 5.67 2.25 13.39
N LEU A 86 6.66 1.83 12.60
CA LEU A 86 7.71 0.94 13.08
C LEU A 86 8.70 1.78 13.90
N GLN A 87 8.75 1.53 15.22
CA GLN A 87 9.74 2.13 16.10
C GLN A 87 11.14 1.80 15.58
N THR A 88 12.00 2.82 15.53
CA THR A 88 13.42 2.70 15.17
C THR A 88 14.25 2.45 16.40
#